data_AF-A0A2S5Z9V4-F1
#
_entry.id   AF-A0A2S5Z9V4-F1
#
_cell.length_a   1.000
_cell.length_b   1.000
_cell.length_c   1.000
_cell.angle_alpha   90.00
_cell.angle_beta   90.00
_cell.angle_gamma   90.00
#
_symmetry.space_group_name_H-M   'P 1'
#
loop_
_entity.id
_entity.type
_entity.pdbx_description
1 polymer ?
#
loop_
_entity_poly.entity_id
_entity_poly.type
_entity_poly.pdbx_seq_one_letter_code
_entity_poly.pdbx_strand_id
1 'polypeptide(L)'
;MIGIKEVVSEKKGSQIARRKKHSTLTAGTYYPRPEAATAGYYGVFVNGEPYLLFHCGYDKDARGRANNIAASANFRTLLEATGTLCERIEAGYLEGNEVDWSRGHTVISASRSGDVETATREISAIRAIVMYGSHSAVAETFCIDAALASLIDTGFPRVSNFDDLPELTDHDVKLSLGNLEARKHPRGGH
;
A
#
# COMPACT_ATOMS: atom_id res chain seq x y z
N MET A 1 23.61 29.13 5.93
CA MET A 1 22.45 29.02 5.02
C MET A 1 22.01 27.55 5.01
N ILE A 2 21.49 27.09 6.14
CA ILE A 2 21.04 25.73 6.42
C ILE A 2 19.66 25.94 7.05
N GLY A 3 18.60 25.26 6.61
CA GLY A 3 17.35 25.30 7.39
C GLY A 3 16.03 25.31 6.63
N ILE A 4 15.98 25.50 5.30
CA ILE A 4 14.67 25.43 4.60
C ILE A 4 14.37 24.00 4.12
N LYS A 5 15.37 23.26 3.62
CA LYS A 5 15.16 21.88 3.13
C LYS A 5 14.97 20.85 4.26
N GLU A 6 15.70 20.97 5.37
CA GLU A 6 15.59 20.06 6.51
C GLU A 6 14.24 20.19 7.24
N VAL A 7 13.80 21.41 7.55
CA VAL A 7 12.53 21.65 8.26
C VAL A 7 11.31 21.21 7.44
N VAL A 8 11.36 21.36 6.11
CA VAL A 8 10.29 20.88 5.21
C VAL A 8 10.28 19.36 5.11
N SER A 9 11.45 18.72 5.15
CA SER A 9 11.58 17.25 5.16
C SER A 9 11.10 16.64 6.48
N GLU A 10 11.40 17.26 7.62
CA GLU A 10 10.94 16.84 8.94
C GLU A 10 9.42 16.97 9.09
N LYS A 11 8.84 18.07 8.60
CA LYS A 11 7.37 18.27 8.58
C LYS A 11 6.64 17.25 7.69
N LYS A 12 7.23 16.88 6.55
CA LYS A 12 6.66 15.83 5.67
C LYS A 12 6.78 14.44 6.28
N GLY A 13 7.92 14.13 6.92
CA GLY A 13 8.14 12.86 7.61
C GLY A 13 7.18 12.65 8.78
N SER A 14 6.95 13.70 9.58
CA SER A 14 6.01 13.65 10.70
C SER A 14 4.55 13.50 10.24
N GLN A 15 4.16 14.13 9.13
CA GLN A 15 2.84 13.94 8.53
C GLN A 15 2.64 12.51 8.00
N ILE A 16 3.61 11.92 7.29
CA ILE A 16 3.49 10.52 6.80
C ILE A 16 3.39 9.55 7.98
N ALA A 17 4.22 9.73 9.00
CA ALA A 17 4.15 8.93 10.22
C ALA A 17 2.78 9.04 10.90
N ARG A 18 2.20 10.26 10.96
CA ARG A 18 0.85 10.49 11.53
C ARG A 18 -0.20 9.69 10.77
N ARG A 19 -0.19 9.78 9.43
CA ARG A 19 -1.15 9.06 8.61
C ARG A 19 -1.00 7.55 8.73
N LYS A 20 0.23 7.05 8.82
CA LYS A 20 0.51 5.62 9.05
C LYS A 20 -0.05 5.13 10.39
N LYS A 21 0.20 5.85 11.49
CA LYS A 21 -0.33 5.47 12.82
C LYS A 21 -1.85 5.36 12.83
N HIS A 22 -2.54 6.27 12.16
CA HIS A 22 -4.00 6.31 12.17
C HIS A 22 -4.65 5.46 11.07
N SER A 23 -3.87 4.92 10.14
CA SER A 23 -4.37 4.04 9.11
C SER A 23 -4.88 2.72 9.70
N THR A 24 -6.00 2.23 9.15
CA THR A 24 -6.48 0.85 9.37
C THR A 24 -5.99 -0.09 8.27
N LEU A 25 -5.05 0.34 7.43
CA LEU A 25 -4.44 -0.43 6.37
C LEU A 25 -2.94 -0.47 6.57
N THR A 26 -2.34 -1.62 6.31
CA THR A 26 -0.89 -1.80 6.42
C THR A 26 -0.36 -2.51 5.19
N ALA A 27 0.75 -1.99 4.67
CA ALA A 27 1.50 -2.63 3.60
C ALA A 27 2.54 -3.59 4.20
N GLY A 28 2.64 -4.80 3.65
CA GLY A 28 3.60 -5.81 4.09
C GLY A 28 4.07 -6.71 2.95
N THR A 29 5.04 -7.57 3.21
CA THR A 29 5.44 -8.58 2.22
C THR A 29 4.33 -9.63 2.08
N TYR A 30 3.93 -9.93 0.86
CA TYR A 30 2.98 -11.02 0.60
C TYR A 30 3.74 -12.34 0.45
N TYR A 31 3.32 -13.33 1.25
CA TYR A 31 3.78 -14.70 1.13
C TYR A 31 2.60 -15.55 0.61
N PRO A 32 2.59 -15.91 -0.68
CA PRO A 32 1.48 -16.65 -1.27
C PRO A 32 1.32 -18.02 -0.60
N ARG A 33 0.09 -18.34 -0.22
CA ARG A 33 -0.27 -19.70 0.20
C ARG A 33 -0.53 -20.57 -1.04
N PRO A 34 -0.45 -21.90 -0.95
CA PRO A 34 -0.69 -22.78 -2.09
C PRO A 34 -2.02 -22.52 -2.82
N GLU A 35 -3.05 -22.09 -2.09
CA GLU A 35 -4.37 -21.79 -2.65
C GLU A 35 -4.37 -20.58 -3.58
N ALA A 36 -3.39 -19.67 -3.46
CA ALA A 36 -3.29 -18.47 -4.29
C ALA A 36 -3.14 -18.82 -5.78
N ALA A 37 -2.44 -19.90 -6.11
CA ALA A 37 -2.27 -20.35 -7.49
C ALA A 37 -3.56 -20.95 -8.10
N THR A 38 -4.54 -21.30 -7.29
CA THR A 38 -5.82 -21.90 -7.72
C THR A 38 -7.01 -20.98 -7.53
N ALA A 39 -6.78 -19.78 -7.00
CA ALA A 39 -7.83 -18.81 -6.71
C ALA A 39 -8.09 -17.90 -7.93
N GLY A 40 -9.33 -17.45 -8.06
CA GLY A 40 -9.71 -16.41 -9.02
C GLY A 40 -9.51 -15.01 -8.44
N TYR A 41 -9.05 -14.09 -9.27
CA TYR A 41 -8.82 -12.69 -8.91
C TYR A 41 -9.48 -11.73 -9.89
N TYR A 42 -9.91 -10.57 -9.39
CA TYR A 42 -10.07 -9.39 -10.22
C TYR A 42 -8.85 -8.50 -10.06
N GLY A 43 -8.23 -8.16 -11.17
CA GLY A 43 -7.03 -7.35 -11.22
C GLY A 43 -7.27 -5.97 -11.80
N VAL A 44 -6.42 -5.02 -11.41
CA VAL A 44 -6.17 -3.78 -12.14
C VAL A 44 -4.91 -3.97 -12.95
N PHE A 45 -5.00 -3.72 -14.25
CA PHE A 45 -3.93 -3.90 -15.21
C PHE A 45 -3.45 -2.54 -15.69
N VAL A 46 -2.13 -2.36 -15.74
CA VAL A 46 -1.47 -1.15 -16.26
C VAL A 46 -0.68 -1.56 -17.49
N ASN A 47 -1.07 -1.03 -18.65
CA ASN A 47 -0.55 -1.41 -19.96
C ASN A 47 -0.60 -2.93 -20.24
N GLY A 48 -1.64 -3.61 -19.73
CA GLY A 48 -1.86 -5.04 -19.91
C GLY A 48 -1.20 -5.93 -18.86
N GLU A 49 -0.34 -5.38 -17.99
CA GLU A 49 0.32 -6.14 -16.92
C GLU A 49 -0.47 -6.03 -15.60
N PRO A 50 -0.67 -7.12 -14.85
CA PRO A 50 -1.37 -7.08 -13.58
C PRO A 50 -0.59 -6.23 -12.57
N TYR A 51 -1.29 -5.30 -11.92
CA TYR A 51 -0.69 -4.32 -11.02
C TYR A 51 -1.25 -4.41 -9.59
N LEU A 52 -2.56 -4.63 -9.46
CA LEU A 52 -3.25 -4.90 -8.19
C LEU A 52 -4.17 -6.10 -8.36
N LEU A 53 -4.31 -6.95 -7.34
CA LEU A 53 -5.21 -8.10 -7.34
C LEU A 53 -6.15 -8.09 -6.12
N PHE A 54 -7.41 -8.46 -6.36
CA PHE A 54 -8.48 -8.63 -5.38
C PHE A 54 -8.99 -10.07 -5.42
N HIS A 55 -8.94 -10.77 -4.28
CA HIS A 55 -9.25 -12.20 -4.21
C HIS A 55 -10.78 -12.47 -4.18
N CYS A 56 -11.33 -13.10 -5.22
CA CYS A 56 -12.78 -13.30 -5.36
C CYS A 56 -13.44 -14.09 -4.21
N GLY A 57 -12.74 -15.07 -3.62
CA GLY A 57 -13.32 -15.93 -2.58
C GLY A 57 -13.57 -15.26 -1.22
N TYR A 58 -12.85 -14.17 -0.90
CA TYR A 58 -13.00 -13.43 0.36
C TYR A 58 -13.64 -12.06 0.16
N ASP A 59 -13.78 -11.65 -1.10
CA ASP A 59 -14.21 -10.34 -1.51
C ASP A 59 -15.39 -10.44 -2.48
N LYS A 60 -16.60 -10.24 -1.94
CA LYS A 60 -17.85 -10.23 -2.72
C LYS A 60 -17.94 -9.09 -3.74
N ASP A 61 -17.08 -8.08 -3.65
CA ASP A 61 -17.05 -6.92 -4.53
C ASP A 61 -15.67 -6.71 -5.20
N ALA A 62 -14.89 -7.78 -5.36
CA ALA A 62 -13.56 -7.73 -5.99
C ALA A 62 -13.60 -7.05 -7.36
N ARG A 63 -14.62 -7.37 -8.15
CA ARG A 63 -14.88 -6.75 -9.45
C ARG A 63 -15.18 -5.26 -9.33
N GLY A 64 -16.04 -4.85 -8.40
CA GLY A 64 -16.38 -3.44 -8.20
C GLY A 64 -15.15 -2.62 -7.81
N ARG A 65 -14.35 -3.13 -6.86
CA ARG A 65 -13.08 -2.51 -6.45
C ARG A 65 -12.09 -2.33 -7.60
N ALA A 66 -11.84 -3.39 -8.37
CA ALA A 66 -10.94 -3.31 -9.52
C ALA A 66 -11.40 -2.25 -10.53
N ASN A 67 -12.70 -2.22 -10.87
CA ASN A 67 -13.26 -1.21 -11.78
C ASN A 67 -13.11 0.22 -11.23
N ASN A 68 -13.44 0.43 -9.95
CA ASN A 68 -13.36 1.74 -9.32
C ASN A 68 -11.92 2.27 -9.29
N ILE A 69 -10.93 1.41 -9.05
CA ILE A 69 -9.52 1.80 -9.07
C ILE A 69 -9.06 2.07 -10.50
N ALA A 70 -9.42 1.23 -11.46
CA ALA A 70 -9.07 1.44 -12.86
C ALA A 70 -9.63 2.76 -13.41
N ALA A 71 -10.82 3.19 -12.94
CA ALA A 71 -11.44 4.46 -13.29
C ALA A 71 -10.95 5.66 -12.46
N SER A 72 -10.12 5.45 -11.44
CA SER A 72 -9.73 6.49 -10.48
C SER A 72 -8.65 7.42 -11.03
N ALA A 73 -8.96 8.72 -11.11
CA ALA A 73 -7.98 9.76 -11.45
C ALA A 73 -6.84 9.86 -10.41
N ASN A 74 -7.14 9.61 -9.13
CA ASN A 74 -6.14 9.60 -8.07
C ASN A 74 -5.16 8.44 -8.24
N PHE A 75 -5.65 7.28 -8.69
CA PHE A 75 -4.78 6.14 -8.95
C PHE A 75 -3.86 6.40 -10.14
N ARG A 76 -4.40 6.95 -11.24
CA ARG A 76 -3.55 7.41 -12.37
C ARG A 76 -2.48 8.41 -11.93
N THR A 77 -2.87 9.42 -11.15
CA THR A 77 -1.94 10.44 -10.64
C THR A 77 -0.82 9.81 -9.79
N LEU A 78 -1.14 8.80 -8.97
CA LEU A 78 -0.17 8.06 -8.19
C LEU A 78 0.82 7.28 -9.08
N LEU A 79 0.33 6.62 -10.14
CA LEU A 79 1.18 5.89 -11.09
C LEU A 79 2.16 6.86 -11.78
N GLU A 80 1.66 7.98 -12.29
CA GLU A 80 2.47 9.02 -12.94
C GLU A 80 3.51 9.60 -11.97
N ALA A 81 3.11 9.93 -10.74
CA ALA A 81 3.99 10.48 -9.72
C ALA A 81 5.08 9.51 -9.25
N THR A 82 4.84 8.20 -9.39
CA THR A 82 5.81 7.14 -9.07
C THR A 82 6.65 6.71 -10.28
N GLY A 83 6.48 7.38 -11.43
CA GLY A 83 7.23 7.08 -12.66
C GLY A 83 6.75 5.83 -13.39
N THR A 84 5.56 5.34 -13.07
CA THR A 84 4.94 4.22 -13.78
C THR A 84 4.26 4.75 -15.04
N LEU A 85 4.72 4.33 -16.22
CA LEU A 85 4.04 4.65 -17.47
C LEU A 85 2.66 3.99 -17.48
N CYS A 86 1.59 4.78 -17.65
CA CYS A 86 0.21 4.27 -17.56
C CYS A 86 -0.67 4.80 -18.70
N GLU A 87 -0.39 4.35 -19.92
CA GLU A 87 -1.18 4.70 -21.12
C GLU A 87 -2.57 4.08 -21.05
N ARG A 88 -2.68 2.86 -20.51
CA ARG A 88 -3.94 2.13 -20.33
C ARG A 88 -4.05 1.60 -18.92
N ILE A 89 -5.18 1.85 -18.27
CA ILE A 89 -5.53 1.27 -16.98
C ILE A 89 -6.89 0.60 -17.14
N GLU A 90 -6.99 -0.67 -16.80
CA GLU A 90 -8.22 -1.44 -16.95
C GLU A 90 -8.40 -2.47 -15.83
N ALA A 91 -9.63 -2.95 -15.68
CA ALA A 91 -9.94 -4.03 -14.75
C ALA A 91 -10.25 -5.31 -15.53
N GLY A 92 -9.80 -6.45 -15.01
CA GLY A 92 -9.97 -7.74 -15.65
C GLY A 92 -9.99 -8.89 -14.65
N TYR A 93 -10.44 -10.04 -15.11
CA TYR A 93 -10.31 -11.28 -14.35
C TYR A 93 -9.01 -11.97 -14.72
N LEU A 94 -8.40 -12.64 -13.75
CA LEU A 94 -7.27 -13.54 -13.98
C LEU A 94 -7.34 -14.73 -13.01
N GLU A 95 -6.87 -15.87 -13.47
CA GLU A 95 -6.63 -17.03 -12.62
C GLU A 95 -5.29 -16.89 -11.90
N GLY A 96 -5.23 -17.39 -10.67
CA GLY A 96 -4.02 -17.36 -9.87
C GLY A 96 -2.84 -18.05 -10.53
N ASN A 97 -3.07 -19.07 -11.36
CA ASN A 97 -1.99 -19.78 -12.06
C ASN A 97 -1.33 -18.94 -13.17
N GLU A 98 -1.93 -17.82 -13.57
CA GLU A 98 -1.37 -16.85 -14.53
C GLU A 98 -0.41 -15.85 -13.87
N VAL A 99 -0.34 -15.86 -12.52
CA VAL A 99 0.50 -14.95 -11.75
C VAL A 99 1.85 -15.58 -11.42
N ASP A 100 2.94 -14.84 -11.66
CA ASP A 100 4.29 -15.23 -11.22
C ASP A 100 4.48 -14.98 -9.72
N TRP A 101 3.93 -15.89 -8.89
CA TRP A 101 4.02 -15.88 -7.43
C TRP A 101 5.44 -16.09 -6.87
N SER A 102 6.42 -16.42 -7.72
CA SER A 102 7.82 -16.59 -7.29
C SER A 102 8.47 -15.26 -6.91
N ARG A 103 7.85 -14.13 -7.28
CA ARG A 103 8.37 -12.79 -7.04
C ARG A 103 7.86 -12.19 -5.73
N GLY A 104 8.62 -11.23 -5.21
CA GLY A 104 8.25 -10.48 -4.01
C GLY A 104 7.09 -9.53 -4.27
N HIS A 105 5.88 -9.90 -3.88
CA HIS A 105 4.68 -9.06 -3.94
C HIS A 105 4.46 -8.33 -2.61
N THR A 106 3.65 -7.27 -2.65
CA THR A 106 3.24 -6.53 -1.44
C THR A 106 1.77 -6.83 -1.15
N VAL A 107 1.42 -7.05 0.11
CA VAL A 107 0.03 -7.17 0.55
C VAL A 107 -0.41 -5.86 1.20
N ILE A 108 -1.67 -5.49 1.01
CA ILE A 108 -2.35 -4.49 1.83
C ILE A 108 -3.40 -5.22 2.66
N SER A 109 -3.24 -5.21 3.98
CA SER A 109 -4.11 -5.88 4.94
C SER A 109 -4.85 -4.87 5.81
N ALA A 110 -6.03 -5.25 6.31
CA ALA A 110 -6.80 -4.43 7.24
C ALA A 110 -6.31 -4.62 8.68
N SER A 111 -5.58 -3.65 9.22
CA SER A 111 -5.09 -3.68 10.59
C SER A 111 -5.91 -2.81 11.54
N ARG A 112 -5.75 -3.01 12.85
CA ARG A 112 -6.28 -2.07 13.84
C ARG A 112 -5.47 -0.77 13.75
N SER A 113 -6.14 0.37 13.83
CA SER A 113 -5.46 1.67 13.88
C SER A 113 -4.46 1.70 15.05
N GLY A 114 -3.21 2.05 14.77
CA GLY A 114 -2.11 2.05 15.75
C GLY A 114 -1.30 0.75 15.84
N ASP A 115 -1.71 -0.33 15.18
CA ASP A 115 -0.91 -1.56 15.09
C ASP A 115 0.07 -1.47 13.92
N VAL A 116 1.34 -1.76 14.18
CA VAL A 116 2.34 -2.04 13.14
C VAL A 116 2.35 -3.55 12.96
N GLU A 117 1.70 -4.06 11.91
CA GLU A 117 1.76 -5.50 11.61
C GLU A 117 3.19 -5.89 11.22
N THR A 118 3.92 -6.46 12.16
CA THR A 118 5.17 -7.17 11.88
C THR A 118 4.84 -8.46 11.15
N ALA A 119 5.64 -8.81 10.13
CA ALA A 119 5.48 -9.94 9.20
C ALA A 119 5.37 -11.35 9.83
N THR A 120 5.29 -11.46 11.15
CA THR A 120 5.20 -12.68 11.95
C THR A 120 3.79 -13.00 12.47
N ARG A 121 2.82 -12.08 12.34
CA ARG A 121 1.40 -12.35 12.68
C ARG A 121 0.62 -12.78 11.45
N GLU A 122 -0.40 -13.60 11.66
CA GLU A 122 -1.40 -13.92 10.63
C GLU A 122 -1.87 -12.61 10.00
N ILE A 123 -1.57 -12.44 8.72
CA ILE A 123 -2.01 -11.27 7.96
C ILE A 123 -3.52 -11.22 8.13
N SER A 124 -3.99 -10.10 8.67
CA SER A 124 -5.40 -9.74 8.77
C SER A 124 -6.07 -9.79 7.38
N ALA A 125 -7.40 -9.62 7.30
CA ALA A 125 -8.13 -9.78 6.04
C ALA A 125 -7.46 -9.00 4.88
N ILE A 126 -6.89 -9.74 3.93
CA ILE A 126 -6.19 -9.18 2.77
C ILE A 126 -7.17 -8.34 1.97
N ARG A 127 -6.82 -7.08 1.72
CA ARG A 127 -7.62 -6.14 0.93
C ARG A 127 -7.15 -6.04 -0.51
N ALA A 128 -5.84 -6.09 -0.73
CA ALA A 128 -5.26 -6.09 -2.07
C ALA A 128 -3.88 -6.75 -2.06
N ILE A 129 -3.47 -7.28 -3.20
CA ILE A 129 -2.07 -7.68 -3.46
C ILE A 129 -1.53 -6.75 -4.55
N VAL A 130 -0.44 -6.06 -4.27
CA VAL A 130 0.27 -5.21 -5.22
C VAL A 130 1.37 -6.03 -5.87
N MET A 131 1.37 -6.05 -7.20
CA MET A 131 2.24 -6.91 -7.99
C MET A 131 3.70 -6.48 -7.95
N TYR A 132 4.59 -7.45 -8.20
CA TYR A 132 6.03 -7.22 -8.20
C TYR A 132 6.41 -6.20 -9.28
N GLY A 133 7.44 -5.39 -9.03
CA GLY A 133 7.87 -4.34 -9.95
C GLY A 133 7.10 -3.04 -9.78
N SER A 134 5.99 -3.05 -9.04
CA SER A 134 5.32 -1.84 -8.59
C SER A 134 6.22 -1.04 -7.64
N HIS A 135 6.20 0.28 -7.76
CA HIS A 135 6.94 1.15 -6.85
C HIS A 135 6.38 1.00 -5.42
N SER A 136 7.25 0.75 -4.42
CA SER A 136 6.82 0.48 -3.04
C SER A 136 5.95 1.59 -2.44
N ALA A 137 6.15 2.84 -2.89
CA ALA A 137 5.32 3.98 -2.50
C ALA A 137 3.83 3.83 -2.87
N VAL A 138 3.47 2.98 -3.83
CA VAL A 138 2.07 2.75 -4.21
C VAL A 138 1.30 2.11 -3.06
N ALA A 139 1.77 0.97 -2.55
CA ALA A 139 1.10 0.28 -1.44
C ALA A 139 1.02 1.16 -0.20
N GLU A 140 2.09 1.91 0.08
CA GLU A 140 2.15 2.86 1.18
C GLU A 140 1.14 4.00 1.02
N THR A 141 0.98 4.53 -0.19
CA THR A 141 0.02 5.61 -0.48
C THR A 141 -1.42 5.12 -0.34
N PHE A 142 -1.72 3.90 -0.79
CA PHE A 142 -3.02 3.27 -0.53
C PHE A 142 -3.35 3.15 0.97
N CYS A 143 -2.34 3.03 1.83
CA CYS A 143 -2.56 2.96 3.28
C CYS A 143 -2.83 4.32 3.90
N ILE A 144 -2.35 5.43 3.33
CA ILE A 144 -2.38 6.75 3.99
C ILE A 144 -3.23 7.80 3.28
N ASP A 145 -3.61 7.57 2.03
CA ASP A 145 -4.48 8.46 1.26
C ASP A 145 -5.93 7.99 1.36
N ALA A 146 -6.79 8.77 2.02
CA ALA A 146 -8.17 8.37 2.27
C ALA A 146 -8.98 8.12 0.98
N ALA A 147 -8.68 8.85 -0.11
CA ALA A 147 -9.40 8.70 -1.36
C ALA A 147 -9.01 7.41 -2.08
N LEU A 148 -7.76 6.95 -1.96
CA LEU A 148 -7.32 5.66 -2.48
C LEU A 148 -7.65 4.49 -1.54
N ALA A 149 -7.45 4.68 -0.23
CA ALA A 149 -7.74 3.70 0.81
C ALA A 149 -9.20 3.25 0.78
N SER A 150 -10.13 4.19 0.60
CA SER A 150 -11.56 3.89 0.51
C SER A 150 -11.97 3.08 -0.73
N LEU A 151 -11.13 3.02 -1.76
CA LEU A 151 -11.34 2.16 -2.94
C LEU A 151 -10.99 0.70 -2.64
N ILE A 152 -10.09 0.44 -1.70
CA ILE A 152 -9.67 -0.92 -1.31
C ILE A 152 -10.30 -1.40 -0.01
N ASP A 153 -10.74 -0.51 0.88
CA ASP A 153 -11.49 -0.83 2.08
C ASP A 153 -12.60 0.20 2.31
N THR A 154 -13.86 -0.21 2.09
CA THR A 154 -15.03 0.64 2.29
C THR A 154 -15.26 1.02 3.76
N GLY A 155 -14.66 0.29 4.70
CA GLY A 155 -14.66 0.60 6.13
C GLY A 155 -13.56 1.58 6.55
N PHE A 156 -12.73 2.06 5.62
CA PHE A 156 -11.65 2.99 5.96
C PHE A 156 -12.23 4.30 6.54
N PRO A 157 -11.76 4.75 7.72
CA PRO A 157 -12.30 5.92 8.36
C PRO A 157 -12.07 7.17 7.48
N ARG A 158 -13.14 7.94 7.27
CA ARG A 158 -13.05 9.24 6.61
C ARG A 158 -12.37 10.23 7.56
N VAL A 159 -11.06 10.34 7.46
CA VAL A 159 -10.31 11.42 8.12
C VAL A 159 -10.46 12.68 7.26
N SER A 160 -11.30 13.61 7.70
CA SER A 160 -11.59 14.86 7.00
C SER A 160 -10.39 15.79 6.90
N ASN A 161 -9.47 15.72 7.88
CA ASN A 161 -8.20 16.42 7.85
C ASN A 161 -7.16 15.68 8.70
N PHE A 162 -6.08 15.23 8.08
CA PHE A 162 -4.99 14.55 8.80
C PHE A 162 -4.18 15.49 9.67
N ASP A 163 -4.28 16.82 9.47
CA ASP A 163 -3.64 17.82 10.35
C ASP A 163 -4.37 17.98 11.69
N ASP A 164 -5.60 17.48 11.82
CA ASP A 164 -6.39 17.52 13.06
C ASP A 164 -6.14 16.29 13.96
N LEU A 165 -5.27 15.36 13.53
CA LEU A 165 -4.90 14.18 14.32
C LEU A 165 -3.91 14.57 15.43
N PRO A 166 -4.04 13.97 16.63
CA PRO A 166 -3.18 14.28 17.77
C PRO A 166 -1.70 14.09 17.43
N GLU A 167 -0.85 14.94 18.02
CA GLU A 167 0.59 14.89 17.76
C GLU A 167 1.17 13.53 18.12
N LEU A 168 2.07 13.03 17.27
CA LEU A 168 2.82 11.82 17.54
C LEU A 168 3.83 12.06 18.65
N THR A 169 3.97 11.08 19.53
CA THR A 169 5.13 11.01 20.41
C THR A 169 6.37 10.63 19.60
N ASP A 170 7.57 11.00 20.07
CA ASP A 170 8.84 10.60 19.43
C ASP A 170 8.97 9.08 19.26
N HIS A 171 8.34 8.32 20.16
CA HIS A 171 8.23 6.87 20.07
C HIS A 171 7.39 6.41 18.87
N ASP A 172 6.26 7.05 18.61
CA ASP A 172 5.40 6.74 17.46
C ASP A 172 6.08 7.06 16.12
N VAL A 173 6.85 8.15 16.08
CA VAL A 173 7.64 8.54 14.91
C VAL A 173 8.71 7.48 14.62
N LYS A 174 9.43 7.02 15.65
CA LYS A 174 10.44 5.96 15.50
C LYS A 174 9.87 4.61 15.07
N LEU A 175 8.69 4.23 15.55
CA LEU A 175 8.04 2.98 15.11
C LEU A 175 7.51 3.08 13.67
N SER A 176 6.94 4.22 13.27
CA SER A 176 6.37 4.43 11.94
C SER A 176 7.43 4.66 10.85
N LEU A 177 8.56 5.28 11.21
CA LEU A 177 9.71 5.54 10.33
C LEU A 177 10.83 4.50 10.48
N GLY A 178 10.75 3.58 11.45
CA GLY A 178 11.78 2.62 11.83
C GLY A 178 12.22 1.62 10.77
N ASN A 179 11.59 1.64 9.58
CA ASN A 179 12.06 0.90 8.40
C ASN A 179 12.90 1.75 7.42
N LEU A 180 13.02 3.06 7.62
CA LEU A 180 13.86 3.95 6.80
C LEU A 180 15.29 4.11 7.34
N GLU A 181 15.53 3.91 8.64
CA GLU A 181 16.88 4.02 9.22
C GLU A 181 17.78 2.81 8.96
N ALA A 182 17.23 1.66 8.53
CA ALA A 182 18.03 0.49 8.15
C ALA A 182 18.87 0.68 6.86
N ARG A 183 18.72 1.81 6.13
CA ARG A 183 19.52 2.13 4.94
C ARG A 183 20.67 3.14 5.19
N LYS A 184 20.97 3.48 6.44
CA LYS A 184 22.16 4.29 6.80
C LYS A 184 23.25 3.50 7.53
N HIS A 185 23.41 2.21 7.24
CA HIS A 185 24.66 1.52 7.57
C HIS A 185 25.61 1.58 6.38
N PRO A 186 26.72 2.35 6.44
CA PRO A 186 27.85 2.07 5.60
C PRO A 186 28.37 0.68 5.95
N ARG A 187 28.69 -0.12 4.93
CA ARG A 187 29.54 -1.29 5.07
C ARG A 187 30.87 -0.86 5.73
N GLY A 188 31.00 -1.03 7.04
CA GLY A 188 32.28 -1.30 7.67
C GLY A 188 32.42 -2.83 7.69
N GLY A 189 33.44 -3.45 7.11
CA GLY A 189 34.83 -3.04 7.19
C GLY A 189 35.36 -3.47 8.56
N HIS A 190 35.55 -4.79 8.73
CA HIS A 190 36.72 -5.44 9.33
C HIS A 190 36.60 -6.96 9.16
#